data_AF-A0A261S079-F1
#
_entry.id   AF-A0A261S079-F1
#
_cell.length_a   1.000
_cell.length_b   1.000
_cell.length_c   1.000
_cell.angle_alpha   90.00
_cell.angle_beta   90.00
_cell.angle_gamma   90.00
#
_symmetry.space_group_name_H-M   'P 1'
#
loop_
_entity.id
_entity.type
_entity.pdbx_description
1 polymer ?
#
loop_
_entity_poly.entity_id
_entity_poly.type
_entity_poly.pdbx_seq_one_letter_code
_entity_poly.pdbx_strand_id
1 'polypeptide(L)'
;MLSDLYSYTARNALPPDPVPRDAIEAHGRHAPTMQWAVLGLDDAEIFRCPSLEQAYRAIERLRPQLNEKAAKALRVAEAAPEVAPEPTTLEAMPEGALEAARRLDDGEGSGPGGASVPDCTWLLRRLGYVTIFAFSRDDSDAQFLVVGRDGQRVEGPTLTAALHALLRARDCASRLPPAAGPAPSSWPDDDV
;
A
#
# COMPACT_ATOMS: atom_id res chain seq x y z
N MET A 1 -22.12 -3.81 -21.48
CA MET A 1 -21.10 -4.65 -22.13
C MET A 1 -19.76 -3.95 -21.97
N LEU A 2 -19.00 -4.26 -20.93
CA LEU A 2 -17.58 -3.93 -20.76
C LEU A 2 -17.11 -4.78 -19.58
N SER A 3 -16.90 -6.05 -19.86
CA SER A 3 -16.23 -7.01 -18.98
C SER A 3 -14.93 -7.38 -19.68
N ASP A 4 -14.02 -6.42 -19.79
CA ASP A 4 -12.64 -6.75 -20.14
C ASP A 4 -11.99 -7.36 -18.91
N LEU A 5 -12.15 -8.68 -18.81
CA LEU A 5 -11.31 -9.54 -18.02
C LEU A 5 -9.86 -9.29 -18.43
N TYR A 6 -9.10 -8.63 -17.57
CA TYR A 6 -7.66 -8.84 -17.52
C TYR A 6 -7.43 -10.29 -17.08
N SER A 7 -7.46 -11.19 -18.06
CA SER A 7 -7.12 -12.59 -17.88
C SER A 7 -5.62 -12.65 -17.58
N TYR A 8 -5.29 -12.64 -16.29
CA TYR A 8 -3.94 -12.81 -15.78
C TYR A 8 -3.51 -14.23 -16.12
N THR A 9 -2.86 -14.39 -17.26
CA THR A 9 -2.24 -15.67 -17.61
C THR A 9 -0.94 -15.76 -16.81
N ALA A 10 -1.01 -16.40 -15.65
CA ALA A 10 0.13 -16.82 -14.86
C ALA A 10 0.98 -17.79 -15.70
N ARG A 11 1.80 -17.26 -16.61
CA ARG A 11 2.53 -18.07 -17.60
C ARG A 11 3.61 -18.96 -16.97
N ASN A 12 4.05 -18.67 -15.74
CA ASN A 12 5.13 -19.38 -15.04
C ASN A 12 4.82 -19.60 -13.54
N ALA A 13 3.64 -20.09 -13.17
CA ALA A 13 3.38 -20.45 -11.78
C ALA A 13 4.24 -21.68 -11.37
N LEU A 14 5.13 -21.51 -10.39
CA LEU A 14 5.89 -22.64 -9.83
C LEU A 14 4.99 -23.49 -8.92
N PRO A 15 5.13 -24.82 -8.94
CA PRO A 15 4.37 -25.70 -8.06
C PRO A 15 4.68 -25.43 -6.58
N PRO A 16 3.74 -25.71 -5.66
CA PRO A 16 3.86 -25.40 -4.22
C PRO A 16 4.84 -26.30 -3.43
N ASP A 17 5.45 -27.27 -4.11
CA ASP A 17 6.48 -28.14 -3.54
C ASP A 17 7.76 -27.36 -3.22
N PRO A 18 8.57 -27.81 -2.25
CA PRO A 18 9.85 -27.16 -1.93
C PRO A 18 10.71 -27.13 -3.19
N VAL A 19 10.91 -25.93 -3.73
CA VAL A 19 11.69 -25.76 -4.95
C VAL A 19 13.13 -26.17 -4.65
N PRO A 20 13.70 -27.13 -5.41
CA PRO A 20 15.08 -27.54 -5.22
C PRO A 20 15.99 -26.32 -5.38
N ARG A 21 17.02 -26.21 -4.53
CA ARG A 21 17.96 -25.06 -4.53
C ARG A 21 18.49 -24.74 -5.93
N ASP A 22 18.69 -25.76 -6.75
CA ASP A 22 19.17 -25.66 -8.12
C ASP A 22 18.25 -24.81 -9.03
N ALA A 23 16.93 -24.82 -8.81
CA ALA A 23 15.99 -23.98 -9.57
C ALA A 23 16.03 -22.50 -9.14
N ILE A 24 16.39 -22.22 -7.88
CA ILE A 24 16.63 -20.85 -7.42
C ILE A 24 17.90 -20.29 -8.06
N GLU A 25 18.96 -21.10 -8.17
CA GLU A 25 20.22 -20.71 -8.82
C GLU A 25 20.06 -20.51 -10.34
N ALA A 26 19.25 -21.34 -11.00
CA ALA A 26 18.95 -21.20 -12.43
C ALA A 26 18.22 -19.87 -12.74
N HIS A 27 17.30 -19.44 -11.87
CA HIS A 27 16.55 -18.19 -12.04
C HIS A 27 17.25 -16.94 -11.47
N GLY A 28 18.29 -17.11 -10.65
CA GLY A 28 19.09 -16.01 -10.09
C GLY A 28 19.92 -15.22 -11.12
N ARG A 29 19.93 -15.61 -12.40
CA ARG A 29 20.64 -14.92 -13.49
C ARG A 29 19.76 -13.95 -14.30
N HIS A 30 18.49 -13.79 -13.95
CA HIS A 30 17.59 -12.90 -14.68
C HIS A 30 17.78 -11.41 -14.32
N ALA A 31 17.38 -10.54 -15.25
CA ALA A 31 17.64 -9.11 -15.27
C ALA A 31 17.20 -8.38 -13.97
N PRO A 32 17.87 -7.25 -13.60
CA PRO A 32 17.68 -6.53 -12.33
C PRO A 32 16.30 -5.87 -12.12
N THR A 33 15.33 -6.12 -12.99
CA THR A 33 13.98 -5.53 -12.94
C THR A 33 12.85 -6.54 -12.77
N MET A 34 13.15 -7.84 -12.63
CA MET A 34 12.11 -8.84 -12.37
C MET A 34 11.66 -8.80 -10.91
N GLN A 35 10.43 -8.36 -10.69
CA GLN A 35 9.73 -8.49 -9.40
C GLN A 35 9.00 -9.83 -9.34
N TRP A 36 8.85 -10.38 -8.14
CA TRP A 36 8.13 -11.62 -7.88
C TRP A 36 6.92 -11.34 -7.00
N ALA A 37 5.78 -11.96 -7.29
CA ALA A 37 4.55 -11.83 -6.53
C ALA A 37 4.25 -13.14 -5.77
N VAL A 38 3.86 -13.02 -4.50
CA VAL A 38 3.24 -14.10 -3.73
C VAL A 38 1.74 -13.99 -3.90
N LEU A 39 1.14 -15.00 -4.53
CA LEU A 39 -0.29 -15.08 -4.80
C LEU A 39 -0.98 -15.98 -3.77
N GLY A 40 -2.17 -15.57 -3.34
CA GLY A 40 -3.02 -16.29 -2.41
C GLY A 40 -4.07 -17.17 -3.07
N LEU A 41 -5.15 -17.43 -2.31
CA LEU A 41 -6.36 -18.02 -2.87
C LEU A 41 -6.93 -17.04 -3.92
N ASP A 42 -7.42 -17.58 -5.03
CA ASP A 42 -8.00 -16.81 -6.15
C ASP A 42 -7.00 -15.93 -6.92
N ASP A 43 -5.71 -16.28 -6.88
CA ASP A 43 -4.61 -15.55 -7.56
C ASP A 43 -4.48 -14.08 -7.11
N ALA A 44 -5.03 -13.73 -5.95
CA ALA A 44 -4.89 -12.40 -5.36
C ALA A 44 -3.44 -12.15 -4.90
N GLU A 45 -2.85 -11.05 -5.35
CA GLU A 45 -1.51 -10.64 -4.96
C GLU A 45 -1.48 -10.22 -3.49
N ILE A 46 -0.68 -10.90 -2.68
CA ILE A 46 -0.52 -10.58 -1.25
C ILE A 46 0.70 -9.67 -1.04
N PHE A 47 1.84 -10.03 -1.67
CA PHE A 47 3.10 -9.30 -1.53
C PHE A 47 3.92 -9.34 -2.81
N ARG A 48 4.68 -8.26 -3.07
CA ARG A 48 5.77 -8.23 -4.06
C ARG A 48 7.12 -8.33 -3.38
N CYS A 49 8.03 -9.04 -4.01
CA CYS A 49 9.39 -9.28 -3.55
C CYS A 49 10.38 -8.95 -4.67
N PRO A 50 11.54 -8.36 -4.35
CA PRO A 50 12.59 -8.05 -5.31
C PRO A 50 13.34 -9.30 -5.78
N SER A 51 13.15 -10.46 -5.12
CA SER A 51 13.79 -11.72 -5.51
C SER A 51 12.91 -12.92 -5.21
N LEU A 52 13.14 -14.00 -5.96
CA LEU A 52 12.47 -15.29 -5.77
C LEU A 52 12.70 -15.85 -4.37
N GLU A 53 13.93 -15.72 -3.84
CA GLU A 53 14.27 -16.19 -2.50
C GLU A 53 13.46 -15.46 -1.41
N GLN A 54 13.28 -14.14 -1.55
CA GLN A 54 12.45 -13.38 -0.60
C GLN A 54 10.98 -13.80 -0.66
N ALA A 55 10.45 -14.09 -1.86
CA ALA A 55 9.09 -14.59 -2.03
C ALA A 55 8.89 -15.93 -1.31
N TYR A 56 9.83 -16.88 -1.44
CA TYR A 56 9.75 -18.15 -0.72
C TYR A 56 9.87 -17.99 0.80
N ARG A 57 10.81 -17.17 1.28
CA ARG A 57 10.92 -16.87 2.72
C ARG A 57 9.64 -16.22 3.28
N ALA A 58 8.95 -15.41 2.47
CA ALA A 58 7.66 -14.85 2.84
C ALA A 58 6.58 -15.94 2.96
N ILE A 59 6.51 -16.87 2.01
CA ILE A 59 5.59 -18.02 2.07
C ILE A 59 5.86 -18.88 3.32
N GLU A 60 7.12 -19.20 3.62
CA GLU A 60 7.48 -20.00 4.80
C GLU A 60 7.03 -19.34 6.11
N ARG A 61 7.12 -18.00 6.19
CA ARG A 61 6.65 -17.23 7.34
C ARG A 61 5.12 -17.12 7.43
N LEU A 62 4.42 -17.14 6.29
CA LEU A 62 2.96 -17.02 6.21
C LEU A 62 2.24 -18.35 6.45
N ARG A 63 2.80 -19.47 5.99
CA ARG A 63 2.20 -20.81 6.13
C ARG A 63 1.66 -21.13 7.54
N PRO A 64 2.37 -20.90 8.65
CA PRO A 64 1.85 -21.23 9.99
C PRO A 64 0.70 -20.32 10.46
N GLN A 65 0.47 -19.19 9.80
CA GLN A 65 -0.55 -18.21 10.16
C GLN A 65 -1.87 -18.41 9.37
N LEU A 66 -1.85 -19.27 8.35
CA LEU A 66 -2.98 -19.49 7.45
C LEU A 66 -3.64 -20.84 7.72
N ASN A 67 -4.92 -20.96 7.34
CA ASN A 67 -5.59 -22.26 7.32
C ASN A 67 -4.97 -23.18 6.25
N GLU A 68 -5.17 -24.49 6.40
CA GLU A 68 -4.57 -25.49 5.51
C GLU A 68 -4.88 -25.25 4.02
N LYS A 69 -6.10 -24.82 3.72
CA LYS A 69 -6.55 -24.52 2.35
C LYS A 69 -5.78 -23.33 1.76
N ALA A 70 -5.62 -22.25 2.50
CA ALA A 70 -4.91 -21.04 2.08
C ALA A 70 -3.40 -21.29 2.00
N ALA A 71 -2.82 -22.02 2.95
CA ALA A 71 -1.41 -22.39 2.94
C ALA A 71 -1.04 -23.24 1.71
N LYS A 72 -1.93 -24.15 1.28
CA LYS A 72 -1.78 -24.93 0.04
C LYS A 72 -2.01 -24.13 -1.24
N ALA A 73 -2.78 -23.05 -1.16
CA ALA A 73 -3.06 -22.18 -2.30
C ALA A 73 -1.96 -21.16 -2.58
N LEU A 74 -1.04 -20.91 -1.63
CA LEU A 74 0.08 -19.99 -1.83
C LEU A 74 0.97 -20.39 -2.99
N ARG A 75 1.24 -19.45 -3.90
CA ARG A 75 2.09 -19.63 -5.09
C ARG A 75 3.00 -18.44 -5.28
N VAL A 76 4.13 -18.66 -5.96
CA VAL A 76 5.00 -17.57 -6.42
C VAL A 76 4.85 -17.46 -7.94
N ALA A 77 4.66 -16.24 -8.42
CA ALA A 77 4.61 -15.92 -9.83
C ALA A 77 5.54 -14.74 -10.13
N GLU A 78 5.99 -14.63 -11.37
CA GLU A 78 6.62 -13.40 -11.85
C GLU A 78 5.58 -12.28 -11.81
N ALA A 79 5.93 -11.17 -11.15
CA ALA A 79 5.10 -9.98 -11.17
C ALA A 79 5.34 -9.28 -12.50
N ALA A 80 4.25 -8.94 -13.20
CA ALA A 80 4.36 -8.04 -14.33
C ALA A 80 5.09 -6.77 -13.86
N PRO A 81 6.07 -6.27 -14.64
CA PRO A 81 6.73 -5.01 -14.30
C PRO A 81 5.62 -4.00 -14.07
N GLU A 82 5.68 -3.31 -12.94
CA GLU A 82 4.78 -2.19 -12.68
C GLU A 82 4.93 -1.27 -13.89
N VAL A 83 3.92 -1.28 -14.75
CA VAL A 83 3.83 -0.32 -15.83
C VAL A 83 3.67 0.97 -15.05
N ALA A 84 4.80 1.67 -14.88
CA ALA A 84 4.79 3.01 -14.30
C ALA A 84 3.64 3.69 -15.02
N PRO A 85 2.58 4.13 -14.30
CA PRO A 85 1.43 4.71 -14.96
C PRO A 85 2.02 5.76 -15.88
N GLU A 86 1.83 5.59 -17.19
CA GLU A 86 2.36 6.54 -18.16
C GLU A 86 2.00 7.91 -17.59
N PRO A 87 2.99 8.81 -17.40
CA PRO A 87 2.70 10.11 -16.79
C PRO A 87 1.53 10.63 -17.57
N THR A 88 0.37 10.73 -16.91
CA THR A 88 -0.87 11.06 -17.59
C THR A 88 -0.62 12.44 -18.13
N THR A 89 -0.18 12.52 -19.38
CA THR A 89 -0.04 13.75 -20.10
C THR A 89 -1.43 14.33 -20.04
N LEU A 90 -1.52 15.54 -19.49
CA LEU A 90 -2.71 16.36 -19.33
C LEU A 90 -3.30 16.76 -20.70
N GLU A 91 -3.37 15.84 -21.65
CA GLU A 91 -3.93 16.03 -22.98
C GLU A 91 -5.06 15.02 -23.13
N ALA A 92 -6.28 15.57 -23.16
CA ALA A 92 -7.58 14.88 -23.20
C ALA A 92 -8.16 14.42 -21.85
N MET A 93 -8.40 15.37 -20.93
CA MET A 93 -9.64 15.29 -20.15
C MET A 93 -10.82 15.44 -21.14
N PRO A 94 -11.80 14.52 -21.17
CA PRO A 94 -13.03 14.75 -21.92
C PRO A 94 -13.72 15.98 -21.34
N GLU A 95 -14.20 16.91 -22.17
CA GLU A 95 -14.83 18.18 -21.74
C GLU A 95 -15.92 17.97 -20.67
N GLY A 96 -16.61 16.82 -20.70
CA GLY A 96 -17.62 16.46 -19.70
C GLY A 96 -17.10 16.16 -18.28
N ALA A 97 -15.82 15.78 -18.10
CA ALA A 97 -15.25 15.53 -16.76
C ALA A 97 -15.01 16.82 -15.99
N LEU A 98 -14.68 17.91 -16.68
CA LEU A 98 -14.52 19.24 -16.08
C LEU A 98 -15.88 19.83 -15.69
N GLU A 99 -16.92 19.52 -16.46
CA GLU A 99 -18.30 19.95 -16.21
C GLU A 99 -18.98 19.14 -15.10
N ALA A 100 -18.64 17.85 -14.96
CA ALA A 100 -19.05 17.02 -13.81
C ALA A 100 -18.37 17.48 -12.51
N ALA A 101 -17.09 17.85 -12.56
CA ALA A 101 -16.39 18.44 -11.42
C ALA A 101 -16.98 19.81 -11.03
N ARG A 102 -17.35 20.65 -12.02
CA ARG A 102 -18.04 21.92 -11.75
C ARG A 102 -19.45 21.74 -11.16
N ARG A 103 -20.23 20.77 -11.64
CA ARG A 103 -21.57 20.49 -11.09
C ARG A 103 -21.55 19.97 -9.64
N LEU A 104 -20.44 19.37 -9.20
CA LEU A 104 -20.22 19.02 -7.80
C LEU A 104 -19.84 20.24 -6.94
N ASP A 105 -19.32 21.31 -7.56
CA ASP A 105 -18.89 22.55 -6.90
C ASP A 105 -20.02 23.60 -6.83
N ASP A 106 -20.90 23.65 -7.84
CA ASP A 106 -22.09 24.52 -7.89
C ASP A 106 -23.35 23.89 -7.24
N GLY A 107 -23.21 22.69 -6.67
CA GLY A 107 -24.29 21.99 -6.00
C GLY A 107 -24.64 22.65 -4.67
N GLU A 108 -25.72 23.43 -4.68
CA GLU A 108 -26.44 24.01 -3.55
C GLU A 108 -26.89 22.92 -2.54
N GLY A 109 -25.91 22.38 -1.82
CA GLY A 109 -26.04 21.33 -0.82
C GLY A 109 -25.01 21.61 0.26
N SER A 110 -25.23 22.71 0.99
CA SER A 110 -24.52 23.05 2.22
C SER A 110 -24.76 21.98 3.29
N GLY A 111 -24.04 20.87 3.18
CA GLY A 111 -23.65 20.03 4.31
C GLY A 111 -22.28 20.49 4.83
N PRO A 112 -22.00 20.39 6.14
CA PRO A 112 -20.81 21.01 6.72
C PRO A 112 -19.54 20.25 6.30
N GLY A 113 -18.69 20.88 5.48
CA GLY A 113 -17.27 20.51 5.39
C GLY A 113 -16.76 19.97 4.06
N GLY A 114 -17.37 20.35 2.93
CA GLY A 114 -16.80 20.12 1.60
C GLY A 114 -15.50 20.89 1.41
N ALA A 115 -14.38 20.28 1.79
CA ALA A 115 -13.07 20.81 1.47
C ALA A 115 -12.79 20.64 -0.03
N SER A 116 -12.37 21.73 -0.67
CA SER A 116 -12.10 21.80 -2.10
C SER A 116 -10.97 20.84 -2.51
N VAL A 117 -11.14 20.12 -3.63
CA VAL A 117 -10.13 19.23 -4.26
C VAL A 117 -8.68 19.78 -4.29
N PRO A 118 -8.44 21.08 -4.57
CA PRO A 118 -7.10 21.70 -4.46
C PRO A 118 -6.42 21.52 -3.09
N ASP A 119 -7.18 21.45 -2.00
CA ASP A 119 -6.64 21.38 -0.64
C ASP A 119 -6.06 19.98 -0.34
N CYS A 120 -6.76 18.91 -0.75
CA CYS A 120 -6.27 17.53 -0.67
C CYS A 120 -4.98 17.33 -1.48
N THR A 121 -4.91 17.91 -2.68
CA THR A 121 -3.75 17.78 -3.56
C THR A 121 -2.50 18.40 -2.94
N TRP A 122 -2.66 19.58 -2.33
CA TRP A 122 -1.58 20.24 -1.60
C TRP A 122 -1.13 19.42 -0.38
N LEU A 123 -2.09 18.90 0.41
CA LEU A 123 -1.81 18.07 1.58
C LEU A 123 -1.04 16.80 1.24
N LEU A 124 -1.44 16.09 0.17
CA LEU A 124 -0.76 14.88 -0.29
C LEU A 124 0.69 15.18 -0.71
N ARG A 125 0.91 16.26 -1.47
CA ARG A 125 2.27 16.69 -1.84
C ARG A 125 3.12 17.03 -0.63
N ARG A 126 2.53 17.64 0.40
CA ARG A 126 3.24 18.02 1.64
C ARG A 126 3.58 16.83 2.51
N LEU A 127 2.66 15.87 2.64
CA LEU A 127 2.84 14.66 3.45
C LEU A 127 3.77 13.65 2.77
N GLY A 128 3.77 13.60 1.43
CA GLY A 128 4.54 12.66 0.63
C GLY A 128 3.77 11.35 0.44
N TYR A 129 4.42 10.21 0.70
CA TYR A 129 3.78 8.90 0.57
C TYR A 129 2.84 8.65 1.75
N VAL A 130 1.56 8.44 1.45
CA VAL A 130 0.51 8.06 2.41
C VAL A 130 -0.32 6.92 1.84
N THR A 131 -0.78 6.03 2.69
CA THR A 131 -1.74 4.98 2.34
C THR A 131 -3.11 5.38 2.87
N ILE A 132 -4.13 5.38 2.01
CA ILE A 132 -5.48 5.83 2.34
C ILE A 132 -6.42 4.63 2.26
N PHE A 133 -7.20 4.43 3.32
CA PHE A 133 -8.28 3.45 3.37
C PHE A 133 -9.60 4.19 3.56
N ALA A 134 -10.62 3.78 2.81
CA ALA A 134 -11.98 4.28 2.95
C ALA A 134 -12.87 3.11 3.42
N PHE A 135 -13.63 3.36 4.48
CA PHE A 135 -14.58 2.41 5.05
C PHE A 135 -15.97 3.04 5.04
N SER A 136 -16.98 2.24 4.71
CA SER A 136 -18.38 2.59 5.03
C SER A 136 -18.75 1.78 6.25
N ARG A 137 -18.95 2.45 7.40
CA ARG A 137 -19.29 1.75 8.65
C ARG A 137 -20.80 1.50 8.76
N ASP A 138 -21.59 2.39 8.15
CA ASP A 138 -23.04 2.35 7.98
C ASP A 138 -23.40 3.01 6.62
N ASP A 139 -24.64 2.86 6.13
CA ASP A 139 -25.13 3.40 4.84
C ASP A 139 -25.04 4.94 4.68
N SER A 140 -24.53 5.66 5.68
CA SER A 140 -24.57 7.13 5.73
C SER A 140 -23.24 7.83 6.03
N ASP A 141 -22.27 7.18 6.69
CA ASP A 141 -21.01 7.84 7.08
C ASP A 141 -19.78 7.09 6.56
N ALA A 142 -19.16 7.65 5.52
CA ALA A 142 -17.86 7.22 5.05
C ALA A 142 -16.78 7.67 6.04
N GLN A 143 -15.94 6.75 6.51
CA GLN A 143 -14.81 7.02 7.39
C GLN A 143 -13.50 6.77 6.63
N PHE A 144 -12.53 7.67 6.80
CA PHE A 144 -11.22 7.56 6.18
C PHE A 144 -10.15 7.28 7.23
N LEU A 145 -9.27 6.33 6.94
CA LEU A 145 -8.04 6.08 7.69
C LEU A 145 -6.87 6.41 6.78
N VAL A 146 -5.99 7.28 7.25
CA VAL A 146 -4.76 7.64 6.54
C VAL A 146 -3.56 7.19 7.36
N VAL A 147 -2.65 6.49 6.71
CA VAL A 147 -1.40 6.00 7.29
C VAL A 147 -0.22 6.70 6.64
N GLY A 148 0.58 7.39 7.44
CA GLY A 148 1.81 8.04 7.02
C GLY A 148 2.97 7.05 6.81
N ARG A 149 3.99 7.48 6.07
CA ARG A 149 5.23 6.70 5.82
C ARG A 149 5.95 6.28 7.11
N ASP A 150 5.82 7.05 8.18
CA ASP A 150 6.37 6.77 9.50
C ASP A 150 5.51 5.79 10.32
N GLY A 151 4.42 5.28 9.74
CA GLY A 151 3.48 4.39 10.39
C GLY A 151 2.44 5.10 11.26
N GLN A 152 2.43 6.44 11.33
CA GLN A 152 1.39 7.18 12.03
C GLN A 152 0.03 6.96 11.36
N ARG A 153 -1.02 6.78 12.18
CA ARG A 153 -2.37 6.49 11.73
C ARG A 153 -3.32 7.53 12.26
N VAL A 154 -4.17 8.06 11.40
CA VAL A 154 -5.21 9.00 11.78
C VAL A 154 -6.50 8.68 11.05
N GLU A 155 -7.62 8.92 11.73
CA GLU A 155 -8.95 8.72 11.18
C GLU A 155 -9.67 10.06 11.05
N GLY A 156 -10.56 10.16 10.07
CA GLY A 156 -11.39 11.33 9.87
C GLY A 156 -12.70 11.02 9.16
N PRO A 157 -13.75 11.83 9.38
CA PRO A 157 -15.03 11.71 8.69
C PRO A 157 -14.93 12.13 7.21
N THR A 158 -13.87 12.85 6.84
CA THR A 158 -13.55 13.18 5.46
C THR A 158 -12.06 12.95 5.22
N LEU A 159 -11.68 12.73 3.96
CA LEU A 159 -10.28 12.57 3.58
C LEU A 159 -9.45 13.79 4.01
N THR A 160 -9.96 14.99 3.80
CA THR A 160 -9.27 16.24 4.17
C THR A 160 -9.08 16.34 5.68
N ALA A 161 -10.08 15.97 6.47
CA ALA A 161 -9.98 15.97 7.93
C ALA A 161 -8.89 14.99 8.40
N ALA A 162 -8.84 13.79 7.81
CA ALA A 162 -7.80 12.80 8.12
C ALA A 162 -6.40 13.30 7.70
N LEU A 163 -6.24 13.88 6.51
CA LEU A 163 -4.96 14.42 6.05
C LEU A 163 -4.45 15.57 6.93
N HIS A 164 -5.31 16.49 7.35
CA HIS A 164 -4.94 17.54 8.30
C HIS A 164 -4.59 16.99 9.69
N ALA A 165 -5.30 15.96 10.15
CA ALA A 165 -4.95 15.28 11.40
C ALA A 165 -3.54 14.69 11.32
N LEU A 166 -3.18 14.06 10.19
CA LEU A 166 -1.85 13.48 10.00
C LEU A 166 -0.76 14.55 9.99
N LEU A 167 -1.00 15.67 9.30
CA LEU A 167 -0.05 16.77 9.22
C LEU A 167 0.23 17.35 10.62
N ARG A 168 -0.82 17.57 11.42
CA ARG A 168 -0.69 18.04 12.80
C ARG A 168 0.05 17.04 13.69
N ALA A 169 -0.22 15.74 13.56
CA ALA A 169 0.47 14.69 14.31
C ALA A 169 1.98 14.67 14.00
N ARG A 170 2.35 14.83 12.73
CA ARG A 170 3.75 14.91 12.28
C ARG A 170 4.46 16.15 12.80
N ASP A 171 3.80 17.31 12.74
CA ASP A 171 4.37 18.57 13.25
C ASP A 171 4.60 18.48 14.77
N CYS A 172 3.67 17.87 15.52
CA CYS A 172 3.84 17.62 16.95
C CYS A 172 5.01 16.67 17.24
N ALA A 173 5.15 15.58 16.48
CA ALA A 173 6.25 14.63 16.64
C ALA A 173 7.63 15.28 16.39
N SER A 174 7.72 16.20 15.42
CA SER A 174 8.96 16.92 15.11
C SER A 174 9.42 17.89 16.21
N ARG A 175 8.50 18.30 17.10
CA ARG A 175 8.79 19.23 18.21
C ARG A 175 9.24 18.53 19.48
N LEU A 176 9.05 17.22 19.59
CA LEU A 176 9.56 16.47 20.73
C LEU A 176 11.10 16.39 20.59
N PRO A 177 11.86 16.80 21.62
CA PRO A 177 13.31 16.58 21.60
C PRO A 177 13.57 15.08 21.40
N PRO A 178 14.62 14.70 20.66
CA PRO A 178 14.96 13.30 20.47
C PRO A 178 15.00 12.66 21.85
N ALA A 179 14.19 11.62 22.07
CA ALA A 179 14.13 10.92 23.34
C ALA A 179 15.56 10.67 23.77
N ALA A 180 15.97 11.27 24.89
CA ALA A 180 17.32 11.11 25.41
C ALA A 180 17.58 9.61 25.40
N GLY A 181 18.57 9.18 24.60
CA GLY A 181 18.86 7.76 24.41
C GLY A 181 18.94 7.06 25.77
N PRO A 182 18.62 5.76 25.84
CA PRO A 182 18.63 5.03 27.10
C PRO A 182 19.93 5.36 27.83
N ALA A 183 19.81 5.95 29.02
CA ALA A 183 20.96 6.34 29.81
C ALA A 183 21.92 5.14 29.85
N PRO A 184 23.23 5.34 29.58
CA PRO A 184 24.18 4.24 29.56
C PRO A 184 24.00 3.47 30.86
N SER A 185 23.56 2.22 30.73
CA SER A 185 23.34 1.34 31.87
C SER A 185 24.69 1.12 32.51
N SER A 186 24.97 1.86 33.57
CA SER A 186 26.09 1.62 34.47
C SER A 186 25.80 0.30 35.19
N TRP A 187 26.08 -0.81 34.53
CA TRP A 187 26.19 -2.09 35.21
C TRP A 187 27.42 -2.00 36.11
N PRO A 188 27.29 -2.28 37.42
CA PRO A 188 28.47 -2.47 38.24
C PRO A 188 29.22 -3.71 37.72
N ASP A 189 30.51 -3.54 37.41
CA ASP A 189 31.45 -4.64 37.27
C ASP A 189 31.46 -5.41 38.61
N ASP A 190 31.00 -6.66 38.58
CA ASP A 190 31.10 -7.60 39.69
C ASP A 190 32.46 -8.29 39.56
N ASP A 191 33.48 -7.75 40.24
CA ASP A 191 34.78 -8.36 40.44
C ASP A 191 34.62 -9.57 41.39
N VAL A 192 34.82 -10.80 40.86
CA VAL A 192 34.99 -12.04 41.64
C VAL A 192 36.22 -12.80 41.15
#